data_AF-A0A2V6FJG3-F1
#
_entry.id   AF-A0A2V6FJG3-F1
#
_cell.length_a   1.000
_cell.length_b   1.000
_cell.length_c   1.000
_cell.angle_alpha   90.00
_cell.angle_beta   90.00
_cell.angle_gamma   90.00
#
_symmetry.space_group_name_H-M   'P 1'
#
loop_
_entity.id
_entity.type
_entity.pdbx_description
1 polymer ?
#
loop_
_entity_poly.entity_id
_entity_poly.type
_entity_poly.pdbx_seq_one_letter_code
_entity_poly.pdbx_strand_id
1 'polypeptide(L)'
;MAPTLGYFFAWPGMDAKKFLSRHRQPWRDVLPLVLDVHKHVPPFVAPMAKIFLGAVLLFGVARFAHPPLLAGWMGMIGMILILHFGMFQLLALAWRRAGIDVEPIMNAPLRSKSISEFWGRRWNVAFNRLAFDFVFRPFPRLGGRSSGDAETRSRGSSTLQLSRGTTIATLAAFLVSGFIHELVISLPARAGYGLPTAYFLLQSIGILTERTLPNIRGRLLTFLIVAGPAFWLFHPPFVHNVILPFMKVIGAL
;
A
#
# COMPACT_ATOMS: atom_id res chain seq x y z
N MET A 1 13.58 22.11 -15.48
CA MET A 1 14.54 21.02 -15.22
C MET A 1 14.49 20.53 -13.77
N ALA A 2 14.46 21.40 -12.75
CA ALA A 2 14.43 20.98 -11.34
C ALA A 2 13.28 20.01 -10.91
N PRO A 3 12.02 20.18 -11.36
CA PRO A 3 10.93 19.26 -10.96
C PRO A 3 11.09 17.85 -11.54
N THR A 4 11.64 17.73 -12.74
CA THR A 4 11.86 16.44 -13.41
C THR A 4 12.92 15.61 -12.68
N LEU A 5 14.03 16.25 -12.27
CA LEU A 5 15.07 15.61 -11.47
C LEU A 5 14.54 15.21 -10.08
N GLY A 6 13.78 16.10 -9.45
CA GLY A 6 13.13 15.80 -8.15
C GLY A 6 12.20 14.59 -8.22
N TYR A 7 11.41 14.48 -9.30
CA TYR A 7 10.56 13.31 -9.52
C TYR A 7 11.37 12.03 -9.71
N PHE A 8 12.39 12.06 -10.57
CA PHE A 8 13.18 10.88 -10.90
C PHE A 8 13.94 10.30 -9.71
N PHE A 9 14.61 11.16 -8.92
CA PHE A 9 15.48 10.72 -7.84
C PHE A 9 14.78 10.56 -6.49
N ALA A 10 13.69 11.28 -6.27
CA ALA A 10 13.11 11.39 -4.93
C ALA A 10 11.59 11.21 -4.90
N TRP A 11 10.90 11.00 -6.02
CA TRP A 11 9.47 10.66 -6.01
C TRP A 11 9.02 9.70 -7.15
N PRO A 12 9.84 8.70 -7.56
CA PRO A 12 9.51 7.84 -8.70
C PRO A 12 8.30 6.94 -8.41
N GLY A 13 7.55 6.58 -9.45
CA GLY A 13 6.38 5.68 -9.38
C GLY A 13 5.11 6.30 -8.77
N MET A 14 5.19 7.54 -8.29
CA MET A 14 4.06 8.32 -7.80
C MET A 14 3.34 9.05 -8.94
N ASP A 15 2.33 9.88 -8.64
CA ASP A 15 1.57 10.60 -9.67
C ASP A 15 2.42 11.67 -10.39
N ALA A 16 3.06 11.28 -11.50
CA ALA A 16 3.88 12.15 -12.32
C ALA A 16 3.11 13.37 -12.85
N LYS A 17 1.82 13.19 -13.18
CA LYS A 17 0.99 14.27 -13.73
C LYS A 17 0.78 15.36 -12.68
N LYS A 18 0.41 14.97 -11.45
CA LYS A 18 0.30 15.93 -10.34
C LYS A 18 1.64 16.57 -10.02
N PHE A 19 2.71 15.77 -9.90
CA PHE A 19 4.04 16.26 -9.51
C PHE A 19 4.63 17.26 -10.52
N LEU A 20 4.45 17.00 -11.81
CA LEU A 20 4.99 17.84 -12.89
C LEU A 20 4.02 18.94 -13.35
N SER A 21 2.79 18.96 -12.82
CA SER A 21 1.82 20.01 -13.15
C SER A 21 2.28 21.36 -12.63
N ARG A 22 1.97 22.43 -13.38
CA ARG A 22 2.23 23.81 -12.95
C ARG A 22 1.23 24.31 -11.90
N HIS A 23 0.20 23.52 -11.60
CA HIS A 23 -0.86 23.90 -10.67
C HIS A 23 -0.40 23.66 -9.24
N ARG A 24 0.04 24.73 -8.57
CA ARG A 24 0.46 24.68 -7.16
C ARG A 24 -0.74 25.02 -6.30
N GLN A 25 -1.27 24.06 -5.55
CA GLN A 25 -2.30 24.35 -4.54
C GLN A 25 -1.67 24.86 -3.24
N PRO A 26 -2.28 25.83 -2.54
CA PRO A 26 -1.79 26.30 -1.26
C PRO A 26 -1.73 25.19 -0.20
N TRP A 27 -0.56 25.03 0.43
CA TRP A 27 -0.24 23.95 1.39
C TRP A 27 -1.15 23.84 2.62
N ARG A 28 -1.93 24.90 2.94
CA ARG A 28 -2.76 24.98 4.15
C ARG A 28 -4.02 24.11 4.09
N ASP A 29 -4.53 23.83 2.89
CA ASP A 29 -5.86 23.21 2.75
C ASP A 29 -5.82 21.66 2.76
N VAL A 30 -4.64 21.06 2.53
CA VAL A 30 -4.51 19.60 2.29
C VAL A 30 -3.94 18.83 3.50
N LEU A 31 -3.38 19.53 4.48
CA LEU A 31 -2.65 18.93 5.61
C LEU A 31 -3.53 18.10 6.57
N PRO A 32 -4.73 18.56 6.99
CA PRO A 32 -5.57 17.83 7.94
C PRO A 32 -6.20 16.56 7.33
N LEU A 33 -6.38 16.55 6.01
CA LEU A 33 -7.15 15.51 5.31
C LEU A 33 -6.35 14.20 5.11
N VAL A 34 -5.02 14.30 5.03
CA VAL A 34 -4.15 13.20 4.58
C VAL A 34 -3.31 12.60 5.71
N LEU A 35 -2.95 13.39 6.73
CA LEU A 35 -1.97 12.98 7.73
C LEU A 35 -2.52 12.85 9.17
N ASP A 36 -3.83 13.00 9.35
CA ASP A 36 -4.48 12.90 10.69
C ASP A 36 -3.83 13.84 11.71
N VAL A 37 -3.40 15.01 11.25
CA VAL A 37 -2.76 16.01 12.10
C VAL A 37 -3.87 16.74 12.83
N HIS A 38 -3.99 16.51 14.13
CA HIS A 38 -4.80 17.36 15.01
C HIS A 38 -4.40 18.81 14.77
N LYS A 39 -5.38 19.73 14.67
CA LYS A 39 -5.19 21.15 14.30
C LYS A 39 -4.08 21.90 15.07
N HIS A 40 -3.61 21.37 16.19
CA HIS A 40 -2.62 21.98 17.08
C HIS A 40 -1.22 21.32 17.05
N VAL A 41 -1.01 20.22 16.33
CA VAL A 41 0.29 19.53 16.28
C VAL A 41 0.99 19.84 14.95
N PRO A 42 2.28 20.20 14.93
CA PRO A 42 3.01 20.36 13.68
C PRO A 42 3.04 19.04 12.89
N PRO A 43 2.87 19.06 11.56
CA PRO A 43 2.67 17.84 10.76
C PRO A 43 3.88 16.90 10.72
N PHE A 44 5.08 17.39 11.04
CA PHE A 44 6.31 16.60 11.08
C PHE A 44 6.47 15.79 12.37
N VAL A 45 5.76 16.15 13.45
CA VAL A 45 5.90 15.50 14.77
C VAL A 45 5.51 14.03 14.69
N ALA A 46 4.36 13.72 14.08
CA ALA A 46 3.88 12.35 14.00
C ALA A 46 4.81 11.44 13.17
N PRO A 47 5.31 11.83 11.98
CA PRO A 47 6.36 11.07 11.28
C PRO A 47 7.64 10.90 12.09
N MET A 48 8.14 11.96 12.74
CA MET A 48 9.35 11.88 13.58
C MET A 48 9.18 10.92 14.75
N ALA A 49 8.03 10.95 15.43
CA ALA A 49 7.72 10.01 16.50
C ALA A 49 7.69 8.56 16.02
N LYS A 50 7.19 8.30 14.80
CA LYS A 50 7.21 6.95 14.20
C LYS A 50 8.63 6.51 13.83
N ILE A 51 9.49 7.41 13.35
CA ILE A 51 10.91 7.12 13.13
C ILE A 51 11.57 6.73 14.45
N PHE A 52 11.37 7.54 15.49
CA PHE A 52 11.93 7.26 16.81
C PHE A 52 11.44 5.92 17.36
N LEU A 53 10.13 5.68 17.35
CA LEU A 53 9.55 4.41 17.78
C LEU A 53 10.11 3.23 16.97
N GLY A 54 10.21 3.39 15.65
CA GLY A 54 10.76 2.36 14.77
C GLY A 54 12.24 2.08 15.06
N ALA A 55 13.04 3.11 15.37
CA ALA A 55 14.43 2.97 15.77
C ALA A 55 14.57 2.27 17.13
N VAL A 56 13.72 2.63 18.10
CA VAL A 56 13.65 1.94 19.40
C VAL A 56 13.28 0.47 19.21
N LEU A 57 12.31 0.15 18.35
CA LEU A 57 11.95 -1.24 18.08
C LEU A 57 13.08 -2.02 17.41
N LEU A 58 13.71 -1.43 16.39
CA LEU A 58 14.75 -2.07 15.58
C LEU A 58 16.07 -2.24 16.32
N PHE A 59 16.62 -1.17 16.90
CA PHE A 59 17.95 -1.18 17.55
C PHE A 59 17.87 -1.36 19.08
N GLY A 60 16.69 -1.18 19.67
CA GLY A 60 16.50 -1.19 21.11
C GLY A 60 15.79 -2.44 21.64
N VAL A 61 14.62 -2.76 21.11
CA VAL A 61 13.76 -3.85 21.63
C VAL A 61 14.12 -5.18 20.98
N ALA A 62 14.39 -5.22 19.67
CA ALA A 62 14.64 -6.46 18.94
C ALA A 62 15.81 -7.28 19.51
N ARG A 63 16.88 -6.63 19.99
CA ARG A 63 18.05 -7.28 20.64
C ARG A 63 17.71 -8.08 21.90
N PHE A 64 16.62 -7.73 22.59
CA PHE A 64 16.19 -8.41 23.81
C PHE A 64 15.13 -9.46 23.56
N ALA A 65 14.64 -9.60 22.32
CA ALA A 65 13.66 -10.61 21.98
C ALA A 65 14.35 -11.97 21.80
N HIS A 66 14.18 -12.87 22.78
CA HIS A 66 14.81 -14.20 22.75
C HIS A 66 14.37 -15.07 21.56
N PRO A 67 13.08 -15.15 21.15
CA PRO A 67 12.71 -15.89 19.97
C PRO A 67 13.20 -15.17 18.70
N PRO A 68 13.98 -15.81 17.81
CA PRO A 68 14.52 -15.13 16.63
C PRO A 68 13.43 -14.58 15.70
N LEU A 69 12.30 -15.29 15.58
CA LEU A 69 11.15 -14.79 14.81
C LEU A 69 10.58 -13.51 15.40
N LEU A 70 10.47 -13.42 16.73
CA LEU A 70 9.98 -12.21 17.39
C LEU A 70 10.93 -11.04 17.14
N ALA A 71 12.25 -11.26 17.29
CA ALA A 71 13.26 -10.25 16.99
C ALA A 71 13.15 -9.75 15.54
N GLY A 72 13.01 -10.68 14.58
CA GLY A 72 12.85 -10.36 13.17
C GLY A 72 11.56 -9.56 12.88
N TRP A 73 10.43 -9.93 13.49
CA TRP A 73 9.18 -9.18 13.37
C TRP A 73 9.25 -7.79 13.98
N MET A 74 9.86 -7.64 15.16
CA MET A 74 10.10 -6.34 15.78
C MET A 74 10.96 -5.46 14.87
N GLY A 75 12.01 -6.03 14.27
CA GLY A 75 12.87 -5.35 13.31
C GLY A 75 12.11 -4.92 12.04
N MET A 76 11.32 -5.81 11.44
CA MET A 76 10.50 -5.48 10.26
C MET A 76 9.50 -4.37 10.55
N ILE A 77 8.78 -4.44 11.68
CA ILE A 77 7.85 -3.38 12.09
C ILE A 77 8.61 -2.07 12.29
N GLY A 78 9.78 -2.11 12.93
CA GLY A 78 10.65 -0.94 13.11
C GLY A 78 11.07 -0.31 11.77
N MET A 79 11.53 -1.11 10.82
CA MET A 79 11.89 -0.67 9.47
C MET A 79 10.70 -0.06 8.71
N ILE A 80 9.52 -0.69 8.79
CA ILE A 80 8.29 -0.16 8.18
C ILE A 80 7.92 1.21 8.77
N LEU A 81 8.03 1.37 10.09
CA LEU A 81 7.76 2.65 10.75
C LEU A 81 8.76 3.74 10.33
N ILE A 82 10.06 3.42 10.29
CA ILE A 82 11.12 4.36 9.89
C ILE A 82 10.91 4.78 8.42
N LEU A 83 10.80 3.83 7.50
CA LEU A 83 10.79 4.11 6.07
C LEU A 83 9.43 4.61 5.59
N HIS A 84 8.38 3.80 5.77
CA HIS A 84 7.08 4.03 5.12
C HIS A 84 6.23 5.08 5.84
N PHE A 85 6.21 5.03 7.17
CA PHE A 85 5.39 5.93 7.97
C PHE A 85 6.17 7.12 8.53
N GLY A 86 7.49 7.11 8.42
CA GLY A 86 8.40 8.17 8.86
C GLY A 86 8.95 8.96 7.68
N MET A 87 10.00 8.42 7.05
CA MET A 87 10.81 9.09 6.04
C MET A 87 10.01 9.47 4.79
N PHE A 88 9.22 8.56 4.21
CA PHE A 88 8.39 8.89 3.05
C PHE A 88 7.27 9.89 3.38
N GLN A 89 6.77 9.93 4.63
CA GLN A 89 5.83 10.95 5.06
C GLN A 89 6.51 12.32 5.19
N LEU A 90 7.72 12.37 5.76
CA LEU A 90 8.52 13.60 5.82
C LEU A 90 8.88 14.11 4.41
N LEU A 91 9.21 13.21 3.49
CA LEU A 91 9.49 13.57 2.10
C LEU A 91 8.25 14.15 1.39
N ALA A 92 7.07 13.55 1.61
CA ALA A 92 5.80 14.12 1.14
C ALA A 92 5.57 15.54 1.68
N LEU A 93 5.84 15.75 2.97
CA LEU A 93 5.75 17.07 3.61
C LEU A 93 6.74 18.07 3.03
N ALA A 94 7.98 17.64 2.73
CA ALA A 94 8.99 18.48 2.11
C ALA A 94 8.54 18.96 0.72
N TRP A 95 8.02 18.05 -0.11
CA TRP A 95 7.47 18.40 -1.43
C TRP A 95 6.29 19.35 -1.35
N ARG A 96 5.37 19.12 -0.39
CA ARG A 96 4.24 20.03 -0.14
C ARG A 96 4.69 21.40 0.34
N ARG A 97 5.70 21.47 1.20
CA ARG A 97 6.32 22.74 1.63
C ARG A 97 6.95 23.48 0.45
N ALA A 98 7.48 22.76 -0.55
CA ALA A 98 7.95 23.32 -1.81
C ALA A 98 6.82 23.70 -2.79
N GLY A 99 5.55 23.54 -2.39
CA GLY A 99 4.37 23.90 -3.19
C GLY A 99 3.92 22.82 -4.19
N ILE A 100 4.41 21.58 -4.06
CA ILE A 100 4.01 20.44 -4.90
C ILE A 100 2.99 19.58 -4.15
N ASP A 101 1.78 19.47 -4.69
CA ASP A 101 0.72 18.66 -4.09
C ASP A 101 0.94 17.16 -4.35
N VAL A 102 1.72 16.53 -3.47
CA VAL A 102 1.99 15.10 -3.49
C VAL A 102 1.18 14.36 -2.44
N GLU A 103 0.78 13.13 -2.72
CA GLU A 103 0.15 12.23 -1.74
C GLU A 103 1.21 11.30 -1.14
N PRO A 104 1.22 11.02 0.18
CA PRO A 104 2.15 10.06 0.76
C PRO A 104 1.88 8.65 0.21
N ILE A 105 2.94 7.83 0.13
CA ILE A 105 2.85 6.43 -0.33
C ILE A 105 1.92 5.57 0.56
N MET A 106 1.89 5.86 1.86
CA MET A 106 0.96 5.28 2.84
C MET A 106 0.01 6.36 3.36
N ASN A 107 -1.30 6.20 3.14
CA ASN A 107 -2.33 7.16 3.50
C ASN A 107 -3.26 6.61 4.59
N ALA A 108 -2.82 6.74 5.85
CA ALA A 108 -3.54 6.29 7.05
C ALA A 108 -4.19 4.89 6.91
N PRO A 109 -3.44 3.84 6.54
CA PRO A 109 -3.97 2.49 6.29
C PRO A 109 -4.67 1.86 7.49
N LEU A 110 -4.29 2.24 8.72
CA LEU A 110 -4.96 1.78 9.94
C LEU A 110 -6.43 2.23 10.07
N ARG A 111 -6.86 3.23 9.29
CA ARG A 111 -8.25 3.73 9.28
C ARG A 111 -9.17 2.97 8.31
N SER A 112 -8.63 2.02 7.55
CA SER A 112 -9.40 1.24 6.58
C SER A 112 -10.55 0.48 7.25
N LYS A 113 -11.74 0.55 6.67
CA LYS A 113 -12.92 -0.22 7.10
C LYS A 113 -13.24 -1.39 6.16
N SER A 114 -12.49 -1.50 5.07
CA SER A 114 -12.58 -2.60 4.11
C SER A 114 -11.21 -2.93 3.53
N ILE A 115 -11.05 -4.17 3.05
CA ILE A 115 -9.86 -4.69 2.37
C ILE A 115 -9.65 -3.91 1.07
N SER A 116 -10.73 -3.60 0.35
CA SER A 116 -10.65 -2.78 -0.86
C SER A 116 -10.17 -1.35 -0.58
N GLU A 117 -10.51 -0.77 0.57
CA GLU A 117 -10.01 0.56 0.96
C GLU A 117 -8.53 0.51 1.35
N PHE A 118 -8.15 -0.52 2.11
CA PHE A 118 -6.77 -0.75 2.53
C PHE A 118 -5.85 -0.85 1.31
N TRP A 119 -6.10 -1.84 0.44
CA TRP A 119 -5.25 -2.09 -0.72
C TRP A 119 -5.45 -1.09 -1.83
N GLY A 120 -6.65 -0.53 -2.06
CA GLY A 120 -6.88 0.33 -3.21
C GLY A 120 -6.50 1.80 -3.01
N ARG A 121 -6.52 2.30 -1.77
CA ARG A 121 -6.46 3.76 -1.51
C ARG A 121 -5.45 4.17 -0.45
N ARG A 122 -5.01 3.25 0.43
CA ARG A 122 -4.30 3.61 1.65
C ARG A 122 -2.95 2.94 1.81
N TRP A 123 -2.78 1.75 1.27
CA TRP A 123 -1.53 1.00 1.29
C TRP A 123 -0.83 1.06 -0.07
N ASN A 124 0.40 1.55 -0.11
CA ASN A 124 1.25 1.63 -1.31
C ASN A 124 0.53 2.22 -2.55
N VAL A 125 0.10 3.48 -2.43
CA VAL A 125 -0.67 4.18 -3.47
C VAL A 125 0.08 4.24 -4.82
N ALA A 126 1.41 4.27 -4.80
CA ALA A 126 2.26 4.21 -5.99
C ALA A 126 2.03 2.92 -6.79
N PHE A 127 2.14 1.78 -6.11
CA PHE A 127 2.00 0.47 -6.72
C PHE A 127 0.57 0.22 -7.22
N ASN A 128 -0.45 0.66 -6.48
CA ASN A 128 -1.84 0.51 -6.93
C ASN A 128 -2.11 1.25 -8.23
N ARG A 129 -1.52 2.44 -8.41
CA ARG A 129 -1.66 3.22 -9.64
C ARG A 129 -0.96 2.53 -10.80
N LEU A 130 0.26 2.02 -10.60
CA LEU A 130 0.97 1.24 -11.61
C LEU A 130 0.22 -0.04 -11.96
N ALA A 131 -0.28 -0.79 -10.97
CA ALA A 131 -1.11 -1.97 -11.19
C ALA A 131 -2.39 -1.59 -11.96
N PHE A 132 -3.04 -0.46 -11.64
CA PHE A 132 -4.19 0.04 -12.40
C PHE A 132 -3.82 0.37 -13.86
N ASP A 133 -2.74 1.11 -14.08
CA ASP A 133 -2.33 1.54 -15.41
C ASP A 133 -1.83 0.38 -16.29
N PHE A 134 -1.15 -0.61 -15.73
CA PHE A 134 -0.57 -1.73 -16.48
C PHE A 134 -1.46 -2.98 -16.52
N VAL A 135 -2.28 -3.23 -15.50
CA VAL A 135 -3.09 -4.47 -15.42
C VAL A 135 -4.57 -4.21 -15.73
N PHE A 136 -5.12 -3.07 -15.29
CA PHE A 136 -6.55 -2.77 -15.50
C PHE A 136 -6.82 -1.99 -16.80
N ARG A 137 -5.87 -1.16 -17.25
CA ARG A 137 -6.02 -0.32 -18.45
C ARG A 137 -5.88 -1.03 -19.81
N PRO A 138 -5.14 -2.15 -20.00
CA PRO A 138 -5.06 -2.82 -21.30
C PRO A 138 -6.35 -3.58 -21.69
N PHE A 139 -7.40 -3.53 -20.87
CA PHE A 139 -8.75 -3.93 -21.29
C PHE A 139 -9.58 -2.68 -21.62
N PRO A 140 -9.50 -2.13 -22.84
CA PRO A 140 -10.63 -1.41 -23.39
C PRO A 140 -11.85 -2.31 -23.19
N ARG A 141 -12.97 -1.74 -22.74
CA ARG A 141 -14.26 -2.42 -22.77
C ARG A 141 -14.40 -3.07 -24.15
N LEU A 142 -14.22 -4.38 -24.26
CA LEU A 142 -14.71 -5.16 -25.39
C LEU A 142 -16.23 -5.04 -25.30
N GLY A 143 -16.73 -3.99 -25.93
CA GLY A 143 -18.03 -3.39 -25.66
C GLY A 143 -18.08 -1.89 -25.99
N GLY A 144 -17.30 -1.44 -26.98
CA GLY A 144 -17.67 -0.24 -27.74
C GLY A 144 -18.87 -0.62 -28.59
N ARG A 145 -20.08 -0.21 -28.17
CA ARG A 145 -20.75 0.99 -28.69
C ARG A 145 -20.81 0.97 -30.22
N SER A 146 -21.77 0.20 -30.75
CA SER A 146 -22.41 0.58 -32.00
C SER A 146 -23.07 1.95 -31.79
N SER A 147 -22.71 2.91 -32.63
CA SER A 147 -23.43 4.18 -32.74
C SER A 147 -24.82 3.88 -33.29
N GLY A 148 -25.85 3.86 -32.44
CA GLY A 148 -27.22 3.56 -32.88
C GLY A 148 -28.33 3.78 -31.86
N ASP A 149 -28.12 3.50 -30.57
CA ASP A 149 -29.27 3.37 -29.65
C ASP A 149 -29.19 4.38 -28.50
N ALA A 150 -29.51 5.64 -28.80
CA ALA A 150 -29.57 6.73 -27.82
C ALA A 150 -30.97 6.97 -27.25
N GLU A 151 -31.95 6.11 -27.54
CA GLU A 151 -33.31 6.34 -27.10
C GLU A 151 -33.90 5.07 -26.46
N THR A 152 -34.41 5.23 -25.24
CA THR A 152 -35.14 4.21 -24.45
C THR A 152 -34.31 3.32 -23.54
N ARG A 153 -33.85 3.84 -22.39
CA ARG A 153 -33.84 3.04 -21.14
C ARG A 153 -34.33 3.87 -19.95
N SER A 154 -35.60 3.67 -19.67
CA SER A 154 -36.27 3.98 -18.41
C SER A 154 -35.70 3.15 -17.25
N ARG A 155 -35.78 3.77 -16.06
CA ARG A 155 -35.74 3.21 -14.69
C ARG A 155 -35.90 1.69 -14.59
N GLY A 156 -34.84 1.02 -14.10
CA GLY A 156 -34.91 -0.38 -13.66
C GLY A 156 -33.70 -0.79 -12.81
N SER A 157 -33.95 -1.01 -11.51
CA SER A 157 -33.20 -1.80 -10.52
C SER A 157 -31.66 -1.78 -10.56
N SER A 158 -31.07 -1.11 -9.56
CA SER A 158 -29.66 -1.11 -9.19
C SER A 158 -29.20 -2.44 -8.57
N THR A 159 -29.31 -3.54 -9.30
CA THR A 159 -28.62 -4.79 -8.95
C THR A 159 -27.33 -4.84 -9.76
N LEU A 160 -26.21 -4.51 -9.10
CA LEU A 160 -24.86 -4.49 -9.68
C LEU A 160 -24.47 -5.88 -10.21
N GLN A 161 -24.85 -6.19 -11.45
CA GLN A 161 -24.25 -7.29 -12.21
C GLN A 161 -22.78 -6.92 -12.46
N LEU A 162 -21.89 -7.62 -11.76
CA LEU A 162 -20.46 -7.55 -11.96
C LEU A 162 -20.15 -7.86 -13.43
N SER A 163 -19.48 -6.95 -14.15
CA SER A 163 -18.87 -7.35 -15.41
C SER A 163 -17.78 -8.38 -15.09
N ARG A 164 -17.85 -9.56 -15.72
CA ARG A 164 -16.86 -10.64 -15.57
C ARG A 164 -15.42 -10.12 -15.69
N GLY A 165 -15.22 -9.09 -16.53
CA GLY A 165 -13.94 -8.42 -16.71
C GLY A 165 -13.37 -7.72 -15.46
N THR A 166 -14.21 -7.09 -14.62
CA THR A 166 -13.71 -6.42 -13.40
C THR A 166 -13.20 -7.43 -12.36
N THR A 167 -13.87 -8.57 -12.25
CA THR A 167 -13.43 -9.68 -11.38
C THR A 167 -12.10 -10.25 -11.85
N ILE A 168 -12.02 -10.58 -13.13
CA ILE A 168 -10.81 -11.16 -13.74
C ILE A 168 -9.63 -10.20 -13.58
N ALA A 169 -9.82 -8.90 -13.84
CA ALA A 169 -8.76 -7.90 -13.70
C ALA A 169 -8.29 -7.78 -12.23
N THR A 170 -9.21 -7.84 -11.27
CA THR A 170 -8.85 -7.80 -9.83
C THR A 170 -8.02 -9.02 -9.44
N LEU A 171 -8.45 -10.23 -9.83
CA LEU A 171 -7.71 -11.47 -9.56
C LEU A 171 -6.33 -11.44 -10.21
N ALA A 172 -6.25 -11.04 -11.49
CA ALA A 172 -5.01 -10.98 -12.25
C ALA A 172 -4.00 -10.00 -11.61
N ALA A 173 -4.44 -8.81 -11.20
CA ALA A 173 -3.58 -7.82 -10.54
C ALA A 173 -2.98 -8.36 -9.24
N PHE A 174 -3.77 -9.04 -8.41
CA PHE A 174 -3.29 -9.64 -7.18
C PHE A 174 -2.42 -10.87 -7.42
N LEU A 175 -2.68 -11.66 -8.45
CA LEU A 175 -1.83 -12.78 -8.84
C LEU A 175 -0.44 -12.30 -9.27
N VAL A 176 -0.37 -11.29 -10.15
CA VAL A 176 0.90 -10.68 -10.57
C VAL A 176 1.62 -10.07 -9.38
N SER A 177 0.90 -9.37 -8.49
CA SER A 177 1.47 -8.85 -7.24
C SER A 177 2.07 -9.97 -6.39
N GLY A 178 1.34 -11.08 -6.21
CA GLY A 178 1.79 -12.27 -5.51
C GLY A 178 3.09 -12.81 -6.07
N PHE A 179 3.15 -12.98 -7.40
CA PHE A 179 4.34 -13.45 -8.08
C PHE A 179 5.56 -12.52 -7.90
N ILE A 180 5.36 -11.20 -8.00
CA ILE A 180 6.44 -10.23 -7.71
C ILE A 180 6.96 -10.41 -6.28
N HIS A 181 6.07 -10.65 -5.31
CA HIS A 181 6.49 -10.88 -3.93
C HIS A 181 7.20 -12.23 -3.74
N GLU A 182 6.89 -13.27 -4.52
CA GLU A 182 7.72 -14.49 -4.54
C GLU A 182 9.16 -14.17 -4.96
N LEU A 183 9.32 -13.37 -6.02
CA LEU A 183 10.64 -13.01 -6.55
C LEU A 183 11.45 -12.15 -5.57
N VAL A 184 10.79 -11.32 -4.77
CA VAL A 184 11.46 -10.39 -3.84
C VAL A 184 11.63 -10.99 -2.44
N ILE A 185 10.78 -11.94 -2.04
CA ILE A 185 10.77 -12.51 -0.69
C ILE A 185 11.22 -13.97 -0.70
N SER A 186 10.48 -14.85 -1.39
CA SER A 186 10.72 -16.29 -1.36
C SER A 186 12.02 -16.69 -2.06
N LEU A 187 12.35 -16.04 -3.19
CA LEU A 187 13.55 -16.34 -3.96
C LEU A 187 14.84 -15.99 -3.18
N PRO A 188 15.01 -14.79 -2.58
CA PRO A 188 16.15 -14.51 -1.70
C PRO A 188 16.20 -15.40 -0.46
N ALA A 189 15.03 -15.75 0.11
CA ALA A 189 14.95 -16.68 1.23
C ALA A 189 15.24 -18.14 0.83
N ARG A 190 15.21 -18.44 -0.48
CA ARG A 190 15.32 -19.77 -1.10
C ARG A 190 14.30 -20.77 -0.56
N ALA A 191 13.15 -20.28 -0.07
CA ALA A 191 12.12 -21.06 0.61
C ALA A 191 10.79 -20.30 0.67
N GLY A 192 9.71 -20.99 1.08
CA GLY A 192 8.39 -20.39 1.27
C GLY A 192 7.65 -20.04 -0.03
N TYR A 193 8.03 -20.67 -1.14
CA TYR A 193 7.39 -20.47 -2.44
C TYR A 193 5.89 -20.75 -2.38
N GLY A 194 5.12 -19.86 -3.02
CA GLY A 194 3.67 -19.92 -3.10
C GLY A 194 2.96 -19.20 -1.94
N LEU A 195 3.64 -18.96 -0.81
CA LEU A 195 3.01 -18.31 0.35
C LEU A 195 2.67 -16.83 0.09
N PRO A 196 3.60 -15.97 -0.42
CA PRO A 196 3.24 -14.63 -0.86
C PRO A 196 2.10 -14.63 -1.90
N THR A 197 2.13 -15.55 -2.87
CA THR A 197 1.06 -15.62 -3.89
C THR A 197 -0.29 -15.96 -3.27
N ALA A 198 -0.34 -16.95 -2.38
CA ALA A 198 -1.54 -17.32 -1.64
C ALA A 198 -2.06 -16.17 -0.78
N TYR A 199 -1.17 -15.40 -0.14
CA TYR A 199 -1.54 -14.21 0.63
C TYR A 199 -2.30 -13.20 -0.24
N PHE A 200 -1.75 -12.81 -1.39
CA PHE A 200 -2.41 -11.83 -2.27
C PHE A 200 -3.70 -12.38 -2.90
N LEU A 201 -3.76 -13.66 -3.24
CA LEU A 201 -5.01 -14.27 -3.72
C LEU A 201 -6.10 -14.21 -2.64
N LEU A 202 -5.76 -14.48 -1.37
CA LEU A 202 -6.70 -14.34 -0.26
C LEU A 202 -7.21 -12.88 -0.13
N GLN A 203 -6.33 -11.88 -0.30
CA GLN A 203 -6.75 -10.48 -0.31
C GLN A 203 -7.73 -10.18 -1.46
N SER A 204 -7.46 -10.71 -2.65
CA SER A 204 -8.33 -10.51 -3.82
C SER A 204 -9.71 -11.12 -3.63
N ILE A 205 -9.78 -12.34 -3.05
CA ILE A 205 -11.04 -13.01 -2.71
C ILE A 205 -11.79 -12.18 -1.67
N GLY A 206 -11.10 -11.69 -0.64
CA GLY A 206 -11.68 -10.80 0.36
C GLY A 206 -12.32 -9.55 -0.25
N ILE A 207 -11.66 -8.90 -1.21
CA ILE A 207 -12.21 -7.74 -1.93
C ILE A 207 -13.46 -8.11 -2.72
N LEU A 208 -13.46 -9.26 -3.40
CA LEU A 208 -14.63 -9.72 -4.17
C LEU A 208 -15.80 -10.05 -3.25
N THR A 209 -15.55 -10.69 -2.10
CA THR A 209 -16.55 -10.98 -1.08
C THR A 209 -17.13 -9.70 -0.47
N GLU A 210 -16.31 -8.69 -0.14
CA GLU A 210 -16.80 -7.40 0.36
C GLU A 210 -17.69 -6.65 -0.65
N ARG A 211 -17.57 -6.96 -1.95
CA ARG A 211 -18.39 -6.37 -3.01
C ARG A 211 -19.72 -7.11 -3.18
N THR A 212 -19.72 -8.43 -3.06
CA THR A 212 -20.95 -9.25 -3.16
C THR A 212 -21.77 -9.20 -1.87
N LEU A 213 -21.09 -9.12 -0.72
CA LEU A 213 -21.69 -9.11 0.62
C LEU A 213 -21.27 -7.84 1.38
N PRO A 214 -21.87 -6.67 1.05
CA PRO A 214 -21.46 -5.38 1.63
C PRO A 214 -21.65 -5.27 3.14
N ASN A 215 -22.49 -6.13 3.73
CA ASN A 215 -22.71 -6.22 5.18
C ASN A 215 -21.50 -6.82 5.91
N ILE A 216 -20.61 -7.52 5.20
CA ILE A 216 -19.41 -8.15 5.74
C ILE A 216 -18.24 -7.18 5.59
N ARG A 217 -18.36 -6.01 6.23
CA ARG A 217 -17.34 -4.96 6.26
C ARG A 217 -17.13 -4.48 7.67
N GLY A 218 -15.90 -4.08 7.98
CA GLY A 218 -15.56 -3.56 9.29
C GLY A 218 -14.07 -3.63 9.55
N ARG A 219 -13.58 -2.71 10.39
CA ARG A 219 -12.15 -2.60 10.71
C ARG A 219 -11.58 -3.92 11.21
N LEU A 220 -12.27 -4.58 12.15
CA LEU A 220 -11.82 -5.84 12.71
C LEU A 220 -11.62 -6.89 11.62
N LEU A 221 -12.65 -7.12 10.79
CA LEU A 221 -12.57 -8.11 9.71
C LEU A 221 -11.47 -7.76 8.70
N THR A 222 -11.34 -6.48 8.32
CA THR A 222 -10.28 -6.03 7.43
C THR A 222 -8.91 -6.40 7.98
N PHE A 223 -8.63 -6.12 9.26
CA PHE A 223 -7.33 -6.45 9.85
C PHE A 223 -7.16 -7.94 10.12
N LEU A 224 -8.23 -8.70 10.38
CA LEU A 224 -8.14 -10.16 10.46
C LEU A 224 -7.68 -10.76 9.12
N ILE A 225 -8.22 -10.27 7.99
CA ILE A 225 -7.85 -10.80 6.66
C ILE A 225 -6.51 -10.23 6.17
N VAL A 226 -6.20 -8.95 6.45
CA VAL A 226 -4.96 -8.31 5.99
C VAL A 226 -3.76 -8.71 6.85
N ALA A 227 -3.90 -8.65 8.18
CA ALA A 227 -2.79 -8.86 9.11
C ALA A 227 -2.70 -10.30 9.63
N GLY A 228 -3.82 -11.02 9.76
CA GLY A 228 -3.82 -12.42 10.21
C GLY A 228 -2.89 -13.33 9.41
N PRO A 229 -2.99 -13.38 8.07
CA PRO A 229 -2.13 -14.20 7.23
C PRO A 229 -0.78 -13.53 6.91
N ALA A 230 -0.34 -12.52 7.66
CA ALA A 230 0.93 -11.82 7.37
C ALA A 230 2.16 -12.75 7.40
N PHE A 231 2.09 -13.86 8.14
CA PHE A 231 3.12 -14.92 8.14
C PHE A 231 3.20 -15.71 6.83
N TRP A 232 2.22 -15.58 5.92
CA TRP A 232 2.35 -16.13 4.57
C TRP A 232 3.18 -15.19 3.69
N LEU A 233 2.97 -13.88 3.84
CA LEU A 233 3.74 -12.87 3.11
C LEU A 233 5.19 -12.80 3.61
N PHE A 234 5.39 -12.73 4.92
CA PHE A 234 6.70 -12.71 5.58
C PHE A 234 6.92 -14.01 6.33
N HIS A 235 7.11 -15.09 5.57
CA HIS A 235 7.24 -16.44 6.11
C HIS A 235 8.50 -16.63 6.96
N PRO A 236 8.49 -17.58 7.91
CA PRO A 236 9.62 -17.80 8.82
C PRO A 236 10.97 -17.96 8.11
N PRO A 237 11.10 -18.72 7.00
CA PRO A 237 12.37 -18.79 6.27
C PRO A 237 12.88 -17.42 5.78
N PHE A 238 12.01 -16.53 5.31
CA PHE A 238 12.43 -15.17 4.94
C PHE A 238 12.96 -14.39 6.14
N VAL A 239 12.29 -14.48 7.28
CA VAL A 239 12.75 -13.82 8.50
C VAL A 239 14.13 -14.35 8.93
N HIS A 240 14.32 -15.67 8.90
CA HIS A 240 15.58 -16.30 9.30
C HIS A 240 16.73 -16.09 8.33
N ASN A 241 16.47 -16.19 7.02
CA ASN A 241 17.52 -16.22 6.01
C ASN A 241 17.85 -14.83 5.45
N VAL A 242 16.95 -13.85 5.60
CA VAL A 242 17.12 -12.51 5.03
C VAL A 242 17.10 -11.44 6.12
N ILE A 243 16.02 -11.37 6.91
CA ILE A 243 15.82 -10.26 7.86
C ILE A 243 16.82 -10.30 9.01
N LEU A 244 16.96 -11.44 9.69
CA LEU A 244 17.88 -11.55 10.83
C LEU A 244 19.35 -11.32 10.42
N PRO A 245 19.87 -11.89 9.32
CA PRO A 245 21.20 -11.56 8.81
C PRO A 245 21.36 -10.08 8.48
N PHE A 246 20.37 -9.47 7.81
CA PHE A 246 20.38 -8.04 7.54
C PHE A 246 20.45 -7.20 8.83
N MET A 247 19.63 -7.54 9.84
CA MET A 247 19.62 -6.85 11.14
C MET A 247 20.97 -6.94 11.84
N LYS A 248 21.66 -8.09 11.78
CA LYS A 248 23.02 -8.24 12.31
C LYS A 248 24.02 -7.35 11.58
N VAL A 249 23.95 -7.29 10.25
CA VAL A 249 24.87 -6.47 9.43
C VAL A 249 24.73 -4.98 9.74
N ILE A 250 23.52 -4.49 9.98
CA ILE A 250 23.29 -3.07 10.34
C ILE A 250 23.51 -2.78 11.83
N GLY A 251 23.91 -3.77 12.64
CA GLY A 251 24.13 -3.61 14.09
C GLY A 251 22.85 -3.47 14.93
N ALA A 252 21.72 -3.98 14.44
CA ALA A 252 20.44 -3.98 15.16
C ALA A 252 20.27 -5.20 16.10
N LEU A 253 21.06 -6.26 15.90
CA LEU A 253 21.13 -7.47 16.73
C LEU A 253 22.58 -7.84 17.05
#